data_AF-A0A7J9D2B4-F1
#
_entry.id   AF-A0A7J9D2B4-F1
#
_cell.length_a   1.000
_cell.length_b   1.000
_cell.length_c   1.000
_cell.angle_alpha   90.00
_cell.angle_beta   90.00
_cell.angle_gamma   90.00
#
_symmetry.space_group_name_H-M   'P 1'
#
loop_
_entity.id
_entity.type
_entity.pdbx_description
1 polymer ?
#
loop_
_entity_poly.entity_id
_entity_poly.type
_entity_poly.pdbx_seq_one_letter_code
_entity_poly.pdbx_strand_id
1 'polypeptide(L)'
;MRNKFPLYNDNSVAKCLQIKTFQDKHYYSVSFKNKMVTVAMIDQHFEATIKDHPKMKLREIQRRCASEMHVNVTIGCCYRVKKIVKEKMVGNHNEEFGLL
;
A
#
# COMPACT_ATOMS: atom_id res chain seq x y z
N MET A 1 7.94 -20.61 -35.74
CA MET A 1 8.14 -22.04 -35.47
C MET A 1 6.96 -22.53 -34.64
N ARG A 2 6.20 -23.54 -35.11
CA ARG A 2 5.02 -24.07 -34.41
C ARG A 2 5.48 -25.23 -33.51
N ASN A 3 5.34 -25.08 -32.20
CA ASN A 3 5.58 -26.20 -31.29
C ASN A 3 4.34 -27.12 -31.29
N LYS A 4 4.50 -28.32 -31.87
CA LYS A 4 3.59 -29.45 -31.69
C LYS A 4 3.92 -30.11 -30.35
N PHE A 5 2.97 -30.15 -29.42
CA PHE A 5 3.06 -31.00 -28.24
C PHE A 5 2.51 -32.40 -28.58
N PRO A 6 3.14 -33.50 -28.11
CA PRO A 6 2.69 -34.85 -28.43
C PRO A 6 1.41 -35.19 -27.67
N LEU A 7 0.47 -35.84 -28.38
CA LEU A 7 -0.74 -36.43 -27.79
C LEU A 7 -0.42 -37.86 -27.35
N TYR A 8 -0.35 -38.09 -26.05
CA TYR A 8 -0.53 -39.43 -25.48
C TYR A 8 -1.98 -39.56 -25.01
N ASN A 9 -2.63 -40.60 -25.49
CA ASN A 9 -4.00 -40.98 -25.17
C ASN A 9 -3.95 -42.14 -24.19
N ASP A 10 -4.43 -41.95 -22.96
CA ASP A 10 -4.89 -43.05 -22.12
C ASP A 10 -5.99 -42.57 -21.16
N ASN A 11 -7.08 -43.34 -21.16
CA ASN A 11 -8.35 -43.03 -20.52
C ASN A 11 -8.31 -43.23 -19.00
N SER A 12 -8.41 -42.15 -18.22
CA SER A 12 -9.17 -42.11 -16.95
C SER A 12 -9.45 -40.67 -16.56
N VAL A 13 -10.59 -40.43 -15.91
CA VAL A 13 -11.20 -39.11 -15.70
C VAL A 13 -10.30 -38.18 -14.88
N ALA A 14 -9.67 -37.21 -15.54
CA ALA A 14 -9.20 -35.99 -14.90
C ALA A 14 -9.71 -34.81 -15.72
N LYS A 15 -10.59 -34.00 -15.14
CA LYS A 15 -10.94 -32.69 -15.70
C LYS A 15 -9.68 -31.82 -15.65
N CYS A 16 -8.86 -31.89 -16.70
CA CYS A 16 -7.68 -31.06 -16.82
C CYS A 16 -8.11 -29.59 -16.91
N LEU A 17 -7.69 -28.77 -15.93
CA LEU A 17 -7.86 -27.33 -15.96
C LEU A 17 -7.02 -26.78 -17.14
N GLN A 18 -7.65 -26.46 -18.26
CA GLN A 18 -6.98 -25.74 -19.33
C GLN A 18 -6.83 -24.27 -18.92
N ILE A 19 -5.59 -23.85 -18.64
CA ILE A 19 -5.25 -22.43 -18.52
C ILE A 19 -5.39 -21.82 -19.92
N LYS A 20 -6.49 -21.10 -20.16
CA LYS A 20 -6.80 -20.49 -21.47
C LYS A 20 -5.80 -19.37 -21.83
N THR A 21 -5.32 -18.64 -20.83
CA THR A 21 -4.37 -17.55 -21.00
C THR A 21 -3.55 -17.40 -19.72
N PHE A 22 -2.23 -17.38 -19.86
CA PHE A 22 -1.28 -17.10 -18.79
C PHE A 22 -0.60 -15.77 -19.11
N GLN A 23 -0.78 -14.78 -18.24
CA GLN A 23 -0.13 -13.47 -18.38
C GLN A 23 1.09 -13.46 -17.45
N ASP A 24 2.24 -13.88 -17.97
CA ASP A 24 3.53 -13.89 -17.25
C ASP A 24 4.01 -12.47 -16.91
N LYS A 25 3.54 -11.48 -17.68
CA LYS A 25 4.05 -10.12 -17.64
C LYS A 25 3.32 -9.30 -16.59
N HIS A 26 3.83 -9.34 -15.36
CA HIS A 26 3.39 -8.43 -14.31
C HIS A 26 4.17 -7.12 -14.37
N TYR A 27 3.48 -6.02 -14.70
CA TYR A 27 4.05 -4.68 -14.59
C TYR A 27 3.99 -4.22 -13.12
N TYR A 28 4.82 -4.82 -12.26
CA TYR A 28 5.01 -4.29 -10.92
C TYR A 28 5.92 -3.07 -11.01
N SER A 29 5.46 -1.94 -10.49
CA SER A 29 6.33 -0.78 -10.30
C SER A 29 7.46 -1.16 -9.35
N VAL A 30 8.71 -0.89 -9.72
CA VAL A 30 9.88 -1.14 -8.87
C VAL A 30 9.74 -0.31 -7.59
N SER A 31 9.51 -0.98 -6.46
CA SER A 31 9.46 -0.34 -5.15
C SER A 31 10.86 -0.25 -4.58
N PHE A 32 11.45 0.94 -4.59
CA PHE A 32 12.70 1.18 -3.87
C PHE A 32 12.41 1.22 -2.37
N LYS A 33 13.02 0.32 -1.61
CA LYS A 33 13.04 0.42 -0.15
C LYS A 33 13.99 1.56 0.23
N ASN A 34 13.48 2.79 0.27
CA ASN A 34 14.26 3.91 0.76
C ASN A 34 14.37 3.80 2.30
N LYS A 35 15.49 3.25 2.79
CA LYS A 35 15.74 3.07 4.23
C LYS A 35 15.72 4.39 5.01
N MET A 36 15.90 5.53 4.33
CA MET A 36 15.94 6.84 4.98
C MET A 36 14.56 7.33 5.40
N VAL A 37 13.48 6.93 4.70
CA VAL A 37 12.15 7.50 4.94
C VAL A 37 11.34 6.51 5.76
N THR A 38 11.33 6.75 7.07
CA THR A 38 10.58 5.94 8.02
C THR A 38 9.15 6.47 8.16
N VAL A 39 8.21 5.61 8.54
CA VAL A 39 6.82 5.98 8.88
C VAL A 39 6.77 7.17 9.85
N ALA A 40 7.70 7.22 10.81
CA ALA A 40 7.82 8.31 11.79
C ALA A 40 8.11 9.69 11.15
N MET A 41 8.93 9.73 10.09
CA MET A 41 9.23 10.99 9.40
C MET A 41 8.03 11.51 8.62
N ILE A 42 7.31 10.60 7.96
CA ILE A 42 6.10 10.94 7.22
C ILE A 42 5.00 11.38 8.19
N ASP A 43 4.88 10.69 9.33
CA ASP A 43 3.97 11.06 10.42
C ASP A 43 4.24 12.48 10.91
N GLN A 44 5.48 12.81 11.28
CA GLN A 44 5.85 14.15 11.73
C GLN A 44 5.58 15.23 10.68
N HIS A 45 5.89 14.97 9.41
CA HIS A 45 5.69 15.93 8.32
C HIS A 45 4.20 16.19 8.02
N PHE A 46 3.37 15.14 8.03
CA PHE A 46 1.95 15.23 7.67
C PHE A 46 1.00 15.33 8.87
N GLU A 47 1.51 15.38 10.10
CA GLU A 47 0.69 15.37 11.33
C GLU A 47 -0.36 16.48 11.31
N ALA A 48 0.06 17.74 11.15
CA ALA A 48 -0.84 18.89 11.12
C ALA A 48 -1.87 18.80 9.97
N THR A 49 -1.42 18.37 8.80
CA THR A 49 -2.28 18.22 7.61
C THR A 49 -3.36 17.16 7.82
N ILE A 50 -3.03 16.03 8.44
CA ILE A 50 -3.98 14.94 8.71
C ILE A 50 -4.93 15.33 9.85
N LYS A 51 -4.45 16.07 10.87
CA LYS A 51 -5.28 16.60 11.96
C LYS A 51 -6.33 17.59 11.46
N ASP A 52 -5.93 18.51 10.58
CA ASP A 52 -6.81 19.51 9.98
C ASP A 52 -7.83 18.87 9.02
N HIS A 53 -7.42 17.80 8.31
CA HIS A 53 -8.26 17.08 7.36
C HIS A 53 -8.36 15.57 7.67
N PRO A 54 -9.03 15.14 8.76
CA PRO A 54 -9.05 13.74 9.20
C PRO A 54 -9.71 12.80 8.18
N LYS A 55 -10.58 13.32 7.30
CA LYS A 55 -11.23 12.57 6.21
C LYS A 55 -10.38 12.45 4.94
N MET A 56 -9.13 12.94 4.94
CA MET A 56 -8.21 12.85 3.80
C MET A 56 -8.04 11.40 3.32
N LYS A 57 -8.13 11.17 2.01
CA LYS A 57 -8.01 9.84 1.39
C LYS A 57 -6.55 9.36 1.42
N LEU A 58 -6.31 8.06 1.55
CA LEU A 58 -4.95 7.50 1.57
C LEU A 58 -4.16 7.78 0.28
N ARG A 59 -4.83 7.77 -0.88
CA ARG A 59 -4.22 8.14 -2.16
C ARG A 59 -3.76 9.60 -2.21
N GLU A 60 -4.44 10.47 -1.47
CA GLU A 60 -4.05 11.88 -1.37
C GLU A 60 -2.77 12.03 -0.55
N ILE A 61 -2.68 11.33 0.59
CA ILE A 61 -1.47 11.28 1.41
C ILE A 61 -0.29 10.72 0.59
N GLN A 62 -0.53 9.66 -0.18
CA GLN A 62 0.49 9.09 -1.07
C GLN A 62 0.95 10.10 -2.13
N ARG A 63 0.02 10.82 -2.77
CA ARG A 63 0.32 11.85 -3.77
C ARG A 63 1.15 12.98 -3.17
N ARG A 64 0.83 13.41 -1.95
CA ARG A 64 1.60 14.43 -1.22
C ARG A 64 2.98 13.94 -0.81
N CYS A 65 3.13 12.69 -0.36
CA CYS A 65 4.45 12.10 -0.11
C CYS A 65 5.32 12.10 -1.38
N ALA A 66 4.73 11.79 -2.53
CA ALA A 66 5.44 11.82 -3.82
C ALA A 66 5.77 13.24 -4.29
N SER A 67 4.94 14.24 -3.96
CA SER A 67 5.11 15.62 -4.43
C SER A 67 6.00 16.47 -3.51
N GLU A 68 5.83 16.33 -2.19
CA GLU A 68 6.49 17.17 -1.17
C GLU A 68 7.80 16.57 -0.68
N MET A 69 7.85 15.24 -0.50
CA MET A 69 9.04 14.54 -0.02
C MET A 69 9.81 13.87 -1.16
N HIS A 70 9.25 13.83 -2.37
CA HIS A 70 9.77 13.07 -3.51
C HIS A 70 9.94 11.57 -3.21
N VAL A 71 9.06 10.99 -2.38
CA VAL A 71 9.10 9.59 -1.97
C VAL A 71 7.87 8.85 -2.47
N ASN A 72 8.09 7.74 -3.18
CA ASN A 72 7.00 6.82 -3.50
C ASN A 72 6.75 5.87 -2.32
N VAL A 73 5.63 6.06 -1.63
CA VAL A 73 5.22 5.26 -0.47
C VAL A 73 4.08 4.32 -0.85
N THR A 74 3.98 3.17 -0.18
CA THR A 74 2.86 2.26 -0.36
C THR A 74 1.61 2.78 0.36
N ILE A 75 0.43 2.35 -0.08
CA ILE A 75 -0.85 2.66 0.59
C ILE A 75 -0.85 2.16 2.04
N GLY A 76 -0.23 1.00 2.30
CA GLY A 76 -0.09 0.46 3.66
C GLY A 76 0.73 1.37 4.57
N CYS A 77 1.78 2.01 4.05
CA CYS A 77 2.54 3.03 4.79
C CYS A 77 1.65 4.23 5.17
N CYS A 78 0.90 4.76 4.19
CA CYS A 78 -0.02 5.88 4.40
C CYS A 78 -1.10 5.56 5.44
N TYR A 79 -1.62 4.33 5.44
CA TYR A 79 -2.58 3.86 6.44
C TYR A 79 -1.98 3.89 7.86
N ARG A 80 -0.75 3.39 8.01
CA ARG A 80 -0.06 3.39 9.32
C ARG A 80 0.18 4.82 9.83
N VAL A 81 0.64 5.73 8.97
CA VAL A 81 0.80 7.15 9.30
C VAL A 81 -0.52 7.74 9.78
N LYS A 82 -1.60 7.58 8.98
CA LYS A 82 -2.92 8.11 9.34
C LYS A 82 -3.45 7.53 10.66
N LYS A 83 -3.17 6.26 10.93
CA LYS A 83 -3.55 5.60 12.18
C LYS A 83 -2.79 6.21 13.37
N ILE A 84 -1.48 6.41 13.27
CA ILE A 84 -0.65 7.01 14.33
C ILE A 84 -1.13 8.43 14.66
N VAL A 85 -1.32 9.28 13.65
CA VAL A 85 -1.85 10.64 13.87
C VAL A 85 -3.22 10.60 14.57
N LYS A 86 -4.10 9.70 14.15
CA LYS A 86 -5.43 9.56 14.76
C LYS A 86 -5.33 9.10 16.22
N GLU A 87 -4.45 8.16 16.53
CA GLU A 87 -4.20 7.68 17.90
C GLU A 87 -3.64 8.81 18.77
N LYS A 88 -2.71 9.63 18.25
CA LYS A 88 -2.21 10.83 18.94
C LYS A 88 -3.32 11.82 19.27
N MET A 89 -4.28 12.05 18.37
CA MET A 89 -5.43 12.92 18.64
C MET A 89 -6.32 12.38 19.77
N VAL A 90 -6.61 11.07 19.76
CA VAL A 90 -7.45 10.44 20.78
C VAL A 90 -6.76 10.43 22.16
N GLY A 91 -5.45 10.19 22.19
CA GLY A 91 -4.66 10.26 23.43
C GLY A 91 -4.63 11.66 24.03
N ASN A 92 -4.45 12.70 23.20
CA ASN A 92 -4.37 14.09 23.66
C ASN A 92 -5.68 14.59 24.29
N HIS A 93 -6.85 14.13 23.80
CA HIS A 93 -8.14 14.51 24.41
C HIS A 93 -8.29 14.02 25.86
N ASN A 94 -7.65 12.91 26.24
CA ASN A 94 -7.72 12.45 27.63
C ASN A 94 -6.83 13.27 28.58
N GLU A 95 -5.72 13.82 28.07
CA GLU A 95 -4.79 14.64 28.86
C GLU A 95 -5.32 16.07 29.04
N GLU A 96 -5.99 16.63 28.02
CA GLU A 96 -6.49 18.01 28.04
C GLU A 96 -7.78 18.18 28.88
N PHE A 97 -8.62 17.13 28.97
CA PHE A 97 -9.85 17.13 29.78
C PHE A 97 -9.66 16.60 31.22
N GLY A 98 -8.49 16.04 31.55
CA GLY A 98 -8.14 15.60 32.92
C GLY A 98 -7.55 16.71 33.79
N LEU A 99 -7.35 17.91 33.24
CA LEU A 99 -6.79 19.09 33.92
C LEU A 99 -7.83 20.22 34.14
N LEU A 100 -9.11 19.94 33.87
CA LEU A 100 -10.27 20.77 34.26
C LEU A 100 -10.95 20.18 35.50
#